data_AF-M1ATJ5-F1
#
_entry.id   AF-M1ATJ5-F1
#
_cell.length_a   1.000
_cell.length_b   1.000
_cell.length_c   1.000
_cell.angle_alpha   90.00
_cell.angle_beta   90.00
_cell.angle_gamma   90.00
#
_symmetry.space_group_name_H-M   'P 1'
#
loop_
_entity.id
_entity.type
_entity.pdbx_description
1 polymer ?
#
loop_
_entity_poly.entity_id
_entity_poly.type
_entity_poly.pdbx_seq_one_letter_code
_entity_poly.pdbx_strand_id
1 'polypeptide(L)'
;MKVVALVSGGKDSCYAMMKCIQYGHEIVALANLIPADDATDELDSYMYQTVGHQIVVSYAKCMGLPLFRRRIQGSTRHHDLSYSMTPGDEVEDMFILLKEVKRQIPSVTAVSSGAIASDYQRLRVESVCSRLGLVSLAYLWKQDQSFLLQEMIRNGIIAIAVKVAAIGLNPSKHLGKEIAYLEPHLHKLKELYGINVCGEGGEYETLTLDCPLFKNARIVLDEFQIVLHSPDTIAPVGILHPLAFHLENKVESISSNGIDEASNLDTVFEVEGDVQQEGEAASEFVAIRSERSGVTKQELKVSKTMKDNVFSISCWLQDSSKNSSDLQEDLEVILMRIEALLMENGSSWENVLYIHLYIADMDEFAVANETYVRFITQEKCRYGVPSRSTIELPLLLVGLGRAYIEVLVANDPTKKVLHVQSISCWAPSCIGPYSQATLHNEILHMAGQLGLDPATMLLCEGGPVAELEQALENSEAVARSFNCSISTSAMVFVIYCSESVEKSERIIVQKKTETLLKQMKSNHADGTKKSKVLDPIFLYVLVPDLPKR
;
A
#
# COMPACT_ATOMS: atom_id res chain seq x y z
N MET A 1 7.22 -6.11 -13.92
CA MET A 1 7.00 -7.27 -13.01
C MET A 1 5.94 -8.18 -13.59
N LYS A 2 5.95 -9.47 -13.25
CA LYS A 2 4.86 -10.41 -13.55
C LYS A 2 3.84 -10.42 -12.42
N VAL A 3 2.57 -10.25 -12.77
CA VAL A 3 1.48 -9.91 -11.86
C VAL A 3 0.36 -10.95 -11.94
N VAL A 4 -0.12 -11.40 -10.79
CA VAL A 4 -1.45 -12.01 -10.67
C VAL A 4 -2.46 -10.92 -10.32
N ALA A 5 -3.59 -10.89 -11.00
CA ALA A 5 -4.65 -9.93 -10.73
C ALA A 5 -5.77 -10.55 -9.88
N LEU A 6 -6.09 -9.93 -8.75
CA LEU A 6 -7.32 -10.24 -8.00
C LEU A 6 -8.52 -9.67 -8.77
N VAL A 7 -9.40 -10.55 -9.26
CA VAL A 7 -10.58 -10.18 -10.05
C VAL A 7 -11.87 -10.56 -9.34
N SER A 8 -12.82 -9.62 -9.29
CA SER A 8 -14.19 -9.82 -8.79
C SER A 8 -15.25 -9.81 -9.90
N GLY A 9 -14.86 -9.47 -11.13
CA GLY A 9 -15.77 -9.08 -12.21
C GLY A 9 -16.00 -7.56 -12.29
N GLY A 10 -15.78 -6.83 -11.20
CA GLY A 10 -15.96 -5.38 -11.13
C GLY A 10 -15.06 -4.59 -12.08
N LYS A 11 -15.58 -3.44 -12.54
CA LYS A 11 -14.87 -2.41 -13.34
C LYS A 11 -13.48 -2.08 -12.77
N ASP A 12 -13.38 -2.06 -11.44
CA ASP A 12 -12.20 -1.61 -10.70
C ASP A 12 -11.07 -2.62 -10.81
N SER A 13 -11.38 -3.92 -10.72
CA SER A 13 -10.39 -4.99 -10.94
C SER A 13 -9.85 -4.99 -12.38
N CYS A 14 -10.71 -4.73 -13.37
CA CYS A 14 -10.29 -4.64 -14.77
C CYS A 14 -9.42 -3.39 -15.02
N TYR A 15 -9.79 -2.24 -14.47
CA TYR A 15 -9.03 -1.01 -14.64
C TYR A 15 -7.70 -1.01 -13.85
N ALA A 16 -7.63 -1.69 -12.70
CA ALA A 16 -6.38 -1.92 -11.98
C ALA A 16 -5.37 -2.74 -12.81
N MET A 17 -5.84 -3.77 -13.53
CA MET A 17 -5.01 -4.50 -14.50
C MET A 17 -4.54 -3.60 -15.65
N MET A 18 -5.41 -2.73 -16.17
CA MET A 18 -5.02 -1.77 -17.22
C MET A 18 -3.95 -0.80 -16.73
N LYS A 19 -4.03 -0.32 -15.47
CA LYS A 19 -2.97 0.50 -14.85
C LYS A 19 -1.66 -0.27 -14.69
N CYS A 20 -1.71 -1.54 -14.28
CA CYS A 20 -0.51 -2.38 -14.23
C CYS A 20 0.16 -2.47 -15.62
N ILE A 21 -0.60 -2.69 -16.69
CA ILE A 21 -0.03 -2.72 -18.05
C ILE A 21 0.50 -1.33 -18.48
N GLN A 22 -0.21 -0.24 -18.13
CA GLN A 22 0.26 1.13 -18.38
C GLN A 22 1.63 1.42 -17.74
N TYR A 23 1.89 0.90 -16.53
CA TYR A 23 3.18 1.02 -15.84
C TYR A 23 4.20 -0.09 -16.17
N GLY A 24 4.00 -0.82 -17.29
CA GLY A 24 4.98 -1.80 -17.79
C GLY A 24 5.00 -3.14 -17.04
N HIS A 25 3.90 -3.49 -16.36
CA HIS A 25 3.72 -4.81 -15.76
C HIS A 25 3.00 -5.78 -16.72
N GLU A 26 3.30 -7.07 -16.56
CA GLU A 26 2.73 -8.16 -17.33
C GLU A 26 1.71 -8.90 -16.45
N ILE A 27 0.43 -8.93 -16.82
CA ILE A 27 -0.55 -9.79 -16.15
C ILE A 27 -0.37 -11.21 -16.68
N VAL A 28 -0.05 -12.17 -15.81
CA VAL A 28 0.23 -13.56 -16.19
C VAL A 28 -0.80 -14.56 -15.65
N ALA A 29 -1.65 -14.15 -14.71
CA ALA A 29 -2.72 -14.96 -14.17
C ALA A 29 -3.83 -14.08 -13.55
N LEU A 30 -5.02 -14.65 -13.45
CA LEU A 30 -6.15 -14.11 -12.72
C LEU A 30 -6.39 -14.95 -11.46
N ALA A 31 -6.82 -14.32 -10.38
CA ALA A 31 -7.18 -14.97 -9.11
C ALA A 31 -8.55 -14.46 -8.65
N ASN A 32 -9.49 -15.37 -8.38
CA ASN A 32 -10.87 -15.04 -8.02
C ASN A 32 -11.33 -15.85 -6.80
N LEU A 33 -11.89 -15.16 -5.80
CA LEU A 33 -12.59 -15.79 -4.68
C LEU A 33 -14.09 -15.81 -4.97
N ILE A 34 -14.75 -16.93 -4.63
CA ILE A 34 -16.17 -17.18 -4.90
C ILE A 34 -16.90 -17.71 -3.68
N PRO A 35 -18.24 -17.63 -3.64
CA PRO A 35 -19.04 -18.25 -2.59
C PRO A 35 -18.80 -19.76 -2.44
N ALA A 36 -19.06 -20.27 -1.23
CA ALA A 36 -19.00 -21.69 -0.93
C ALA A 36 -20.06 -22.50 -1.71
N ASP A 37 -21.20 -21.88 -2.02
CA ASP A 37 -22.34 -22.46 -2.74
C ASP A 37 -22.64 -21.62 -4.00
N ASP A 38 -22.70 -22.26 -5.17
CA ASP A 38 -22.99 -21.62 -6.47
C ASP A 38 -24.42 -21.05 -6.54
N ALA A 39 -25.32 -21.48 -5.66
CA ALA A 39 -26.66 -20.92 -5.53
C ALA A 39 -26.68 -19.57 -4.77
N THR A 40 -25.57 -19.15 -4.17
CA THR A 40 -25.46 -17.90 -3.42
C THR A 40 -24.81 -16.81 -4.28
N ASP A 41 -25.58 -15.80 -4.70
CA ASP A 41 -25.06 -14.68 -5.48
C ASP A 41 -24.25 -13.67 -4.64
N GLU A 42 -24.69 -13.41 -3.40
CA GLU A 42 -24.14 -12.37 -2.53
C GLU A 42 -23.77 -12.94 -1.15
N LEU A 43 -22.52 -12.68 -0.74
CA LEU A 43 -22.07 -12.82 0.65
C LEU A 43 -21.97 -11.43 1.30
N ASP A 44 -22.23 -11.35 2.60
CA ASP A 44 -21.94 -10.17 3.44
C ASP A 44 -20.43 -10.12 3.78
N SER A 45 -19.60 -10.08 2.72
CA SER A 45 -18.14 -10.01 2.77
C SER A 45 -17.68 -8.56 2.73
N TYR A 46 -16.72 -8.20 3.58
CA TYR A 46 -16.12 -6.86 3.57
C TYR A 46 -14.96 -6.78 2.56
N MET A 47 -14.47 -7.92 2.08
CA MET A 47 -13.37 -8.03 1.14
C MET A 47 -13.80 -8.22 -0.32
N TYR A 48 -14.87 -9.00 -0.58
CA TYR A 48 -15.10 -9.58 -1.91
C TYR A 48 -16.50 -9.31 -2.45
N GLN A 49 -16.57 -8.62 -3.59
CA GLN A 49 -17.73 -8.72 -4.49
C GLN A 49 -17.88 -10.19 -4.92
N THR A 50 -19.09 -10.71 -4.77
CA THR A 50 -19.48 -12.08 -5.16
C THR A 50 -20.57 -12.10 -6.22
N VAL A 51 -21.28 -10.98 -6.43
CA VAL A 51 -22.33 -10.87 -7.45
C VAL A 51 -21.74 -10.95 -8.85
N GLY A 52 -22.28 -11.87 -9.66
CA GLY A 52 -21.83 -12.14 -11.02
C GLY A 52 -20.64 -13.10 -11.13
N HIS A 53 -20.24 -13.77 -10.04
CA HIS A 53 -19.13 -14.73 -10.03
C HIS A 53 -19.29 -15.87 -11.05
N GLN A 54 -20.52 -16.22 -11.44
CA GLN A 54 -20.80 -17.24 -12.46
C GLN A 54 -20.23 -16.85 -13.83
N ILE A 55 -20.15 -15.55 -14.13
CA ILE A 55 -19.63 -15.04 -15.40
C ILE A 55 -18.11 -14.83 -15.37
N VAL A 56 -17.51 -14.54 -14.20
CA VAL A 56 -16.07 -14.27 -14.03
C VAL A 56 -15.18 -15.41 -14.54
N VAL A 57 -15.69 -16.66 -14.54
CA VAL A 57 -15.02 -17.82 -15.16
C VAL A 57 -14.62 -17.59 -16.62
N SER A 58 -15.39 -16.76 -17.34
CA SER A 58 -15.20 -16.43 -18.74
C SER A 58 -14.01 -15.50 -18.98
N TYR A 59 -13.50 -14.80 -17.96
CA TYR A 59 -12.41 -13.84 -18.10
C TYR A 59 -11.13 -14.54 -18.57
N ALA A 60 -10.92 -15.79 -18.15
CA ALA A 60 -9.81 -16.64 -18.60
C ALA A 60 -9.76 -16.72 -20.13
N LYS A 61 -10.90 -17.02 -20.75
CA LYS A 61 -11.05 -17.12 -22.21
C LYS A 61 -10.98 -15.75 -22.88
N CYS A 62 -11.65 -14.73 -22.33
CA CYS A 62 -11.68 -13.38 -22.90
C CYS A 62 -10.29 -12.74 -22.96
N MET A 63 -9.46 -12.95 -21.94
CA MET A 63 -8.10 -12.41 -21.84
C MET A 63 -7.02 -13.33 -22.42
N GLY A 64 -7.26 -14.64 -22.46
CA GLY A 64 -6.23 -15.64 -22.76
C GLY A 64 -5.23 -15.78 -21.61
N LEU A 65 -5.74 -15.83 -20.37
CA LEU A 65 -4.94 -15.97 -19.15
C LEU A 65 -5.50 -17.07 -18.25
N PRO A 66 -4.63 -17.81 -17.51
CA PRO A 66 -5.08 -18.81 -16.56
C PRO A 66 -5.82 -18.15 -15.38
N LEU A 67 -6.95 -18.73 -14.97
CA LEU A 67 -7.76 -18.26 -13.85
C LEU A 67 -7.73 -19.27 -12.71
N PHE A 68 -7.21 -18.84 -11.57
CA PHE A 68 -7.24 -19.59 -10.33
C PHE A 68 -8.46 -19.16 -9.52
N ARG A 69 -9.25 -20.12 -9.06
CA ARG A 69 -10.46 -19.89 -8.28
C ARG A 69 -10.39 -20.57 -6.93
N ARG A 70 -10.92 -19.95 -5.89
CA ARG A 70 -11.09 -20.59 -4.58
C ARG A 70 -12.45 -20.24 -3.99
N ARG A 71 -13.14 -21.25 -3.48
CA ARG A 71 -14.33 -21.07 -2.64
C ARG A 71 -13.92 -20.52 -1.28
N ILE A 72 -14.54 -19.42 -0.86
CA ILE A 72 -14.40 -18.83 0.47
C ILE A 72 -14.97 -19.83 1.48
N GLN A 73 -14.13 -20.26 2.43
CA GLN A 73 -14.50 -21.11 3.56
C GLN A 73 -14.51 -20.32 4.87
N GLY A 74 -13.71 -19.26 4.94
CA GLY A 74 -13.68 -18.32 6.05
C GLY A 74 -14.90 -17.39 6.09
N SER A 75 -14.91 -16.53 7.10
CA SER A 75 -15.87 -15.44 7.25
C SER A 75 -15.14 -14.15 7.61
N THR A 76 -15.79 -13.00 7.50
CA THR A 76 -15.27 -11.76 8.13
C THR A 76 -15.13 -12.01 9.65
N ARG A 77 -13.91 -11.93 10.20
CA ARG A 77 -13.63 -12.11 11.65
C ARG A 77 -12.77 -10.99 12.23
N HIS A 78 -11.74 -10.56 11.50
CA HIS A 78 -10.89 -9.46 11.92
C HIS A 78 -11.47 -8.13 11.43
N HIS A 79 -11.97 -7.28 12.32
CA HIS A 79 -12.61 -6.01 11.94
C HIS A 79 -11.66 -4.80 12.00
N ASP A 80 -10.51 -4.90 12.68
CA ASP A 80 -9.56 -3.79 12.79
C ASP A 80 -8.84 -3.50 11.45
N LEU A 81 -8.22 -2.31 11.36
CA LEU A 81 -7.49 -1.85 10.18
C LEU A 81 -6.21 -2.65 9.95
N SER A 82 -5.38 -2.82 10.98
CA SER A 82 -4.28 -3.78 10.93
C SER A 82 -4.87 -5.19 10.82
N TYR A 83 -4.24 -6.06 10.02
CA TYR A 83 -4.64 -7.46 9.91
C TYR A 83 -3.52 -8.37 10.43
N SER A 84 -3.89 -9.26 11.36
CA SER A 84 -3.05 -10.37 11.83
C SER A 84 -3.63 -11.69 11.32
N MET A 85 -2.80 -12.71 11.10
CA MET A 85 -3.24 -14.02 10.62
C MET A 85 -4.34 -14.57 11.53
N THR A 86 -5.56 -14.68 11.00
CA THR A 86 -6.76 -15.01 11.77
C THR A 86 -7.35 -16.33 11.24
N PRO A 87 -7.22 -17.45 11.96
CA PRO A 87 -7.72 -18.74 11.49
C PRO A 87 -9.23 -18.71 11.15
N GLY A 88 -9.55 -19.11 9.92
CA GLY A 88 -10.91 -19.11 9.37
C GLY A 88 -11.47 -17.72 9.04
N ASP A 89 -10.63 -16.69 8.96
CA ASP A 89 -10.98 -15.42 8.32
C ASP A 89 -10.88 -15.54 6.79
N GLU A 90 -11.76 -14.84 6.07
CA GLU A 90 -11.84 -14.84 4.60
C GLU A 90 -10.55 -14.37 3.88
N VAL A 91 -9.64 -13.71 4.60
CA VAL A 91 -8.30 -13.31 4.10
C VAL A 91 -7.35 -14.50 3.99
N GLU A 92 -7.51 -15.55 4.80
CA GLU A 92 -6.66 -16.75 4.72
C GLU A 92 -6.98 -17.60 3.47
N ASP A 93 -8.21 -17.52 2.95
CA ASP A 93 -8.54 -18.09 1.64
C ASP A 93 -7.79 -17.38 0.51
N MET A 94 -7.66 -16.04 0.57
CA MET A 94 -6.82 -15.28 -0.37
C MET A 94 -5.34 -15.66 -0.24
N PHE A 95 -4.84 -15.95 0.97
CA PHE A 95 -3.49 -16.45 1.17
C PHE A 95 -3.28 -17.81 0.48
N ILE A 96 -4.19 -18.77 0.65
CA ILE A 96 -4.10 -20.09 -0.01
C ILE A 96 -4.15 -19.94 -1.54
N LEU A 97 -5.10 -19.15 -2.04
CA LEU A 97 -5.26 -18.90 -3.48
C LEU A 97 -3.97 -18.32 -4.10
N LEU A 98 -3.40 -17.28 -3.49
CA LEU A 98 -2.17 -16.64 -4.01
C LEU A 98 -0.92 -17.49 -3.78
N LYS A 99 -0.87 -18.33 -2.72
CA LYS A 99 0.18 -19.33 -2.52
C LYS A 99 0.18 -20.34 -3.68
N GLU A 100 -0.99 -20.82 -4.08
CA GLU A 100 -1.12 -21.78 -5.18
C GLU A 100 -0.75 -21.16 -6.54
N VAL A 101 -1.18 -19.92 -6.81
CA VAL A 101 -0.72 -19.17 -8.00
C VAL A 101 0.81 -19.06 -8.03
N LYS A 102 1.44 -18.69 -6.90
CA LYS A 102 2.91 -18.58 -6.83
C LYS A 102 3.60 -19.95 -6.96
N ARG A 103 2.97 -21.03 -6.49
CA ARG A 103 3.47 -22.41 -6.64
C ARG A 103 3.47 -22.86 -8.10
N GLN A 104 2.39 -22.58 -8.84
CA GLN A 104 2.30 -22.95 -10.27
C GLN A 104 3.02 -21.99 -11.20
N ILE A 105 3.14 -20.71 -10.82
CA ILE A 105 3.83 -19.67 -11.60
C ILE A 105 4.89 -18.98 -10.71
N PRO A 106 6.04 -19.62 -10.45
CA PRO A 106 7.09 -19.08 -9.56
C PRO A 106 7.68 -17.74 -9.99
N SER A 107 7.45 -17.33 -11.25
CA SER A 107 7.87 -16.03 -11.77
C SER A 107 6.96 -14.86 -11.41
N VAL A 108 5.81 -15.09 -10.75
CA VAL A 108 4.95 -14.04 -10.20
C VAL A 108 5.66 -13.34 -9.04
N THR A 109 5.78 -12.01 -9.13
CA THR A 109 6.43 -11.18 -8.09
C THR A 109 5.50 -10.14 -7.49
N ALA A 110 4.26 -10.00 -7.99
CA ALA A 110 3.34 -8.96 -7.58
C ALA A 110 1.86 -9.36 -7.71
N VAL A 111 1.00 -8.67 -6.96
CA VAL A 111 -0.46 -8.85 -6.94
C VAL A 111 -1.13 -7.52 -7.24
N SER A 112 -2.05 -7.48 -8.21
CA SER A 112 -2.90 -6.31 -8.48
C SER A 112 -4.22 -6.41 -7.72
N SER A 113 -4.64 -5.31 -7.08
CA SER A 113 -5.95 -5.17 -6.43
C SER A 113 -6.69 -3.91 -6.88
N GLY A 114 -8.03 -3.97 -6.86
CA GLY A 114 -8.92 -2.93 -7.37
C GLY A 114 -9.41 -1.89 -6.35
N ALA A 115 -8.95 -1.94 -5.08
CA ALA A 115 -9.47 -1.05 -4.02
C ALA A 115 -9.12 0.43 -4.25
N ILE A 116 -10.11 1.32 -4.17
CA ILE A 116 -9.95 2.76 -4.46
C ILE A 116 -9.85 3.60 -3.18
N ALA A 117 -10.68 3.31 -2.17
CA ALA A 117 -10.75 4.07 -0.92
C ALA A 117 -10.53 3.19 0.31
N SER A 118 -10.96 1.92 0.27
CA SER A 118 -10.94 1.00 1.40
C SER A 118 -9.52 0.66 1.89
N ASP A 119 -9.11 1.29 2.99
CA ASP A 119 -7.91 0.93 3.74
C ASP A 119 -7.99 -0.48 4.33
N TYR A 120 -9.19 -0.93 4.70
CA TYR A 120 -9.46 -2.28 5.22
C TYR A 120 -9.05 -3.37 4.21
N GLN A 121 -9.46 -3.22 2.95
CA GLN A 121 -9.16 -4.18 1.88
C GLN A 121 -7.67 -4.16 1.51
N ARG A 122 -7.10 -2.97 1.31
CA ARG A 122 -5.67 -2.82 0.97
C ARG A 122 -4.77 -3.48 2.02
N LEU A 123 -4.96 -3.21 3.31
CA LEU A 123 -4.09 -3.71 4.37
C LEU A 123 -4.11 -5.26 4.47
N ARG A 124 -5.22 -5.91 4.08
CA ARG A 124 -5.34 -7.38 4.00
C ARG A 124 -4.60 -7.95 2.79
N VAL A 125 -4.71 -7.31 1.62
CA VAL A 125 -3.91 -7.66 0.44
C VAL A 125 -2.41 -7.46 0.72
N GLU A 126 -2.01 -6.35 1.34
CA GLU A 126 -0.62 -6.09 1.75
C GLU A 126 -0.10 -7.16 2.72
N SER A 127 -0.88 -7.57 3.72
CA SER A 127 -0.51 -8.64 4.67
C SER A 127 -0.25 -9.97 3.98
N VAL A 128 -1.16 -10.40 3.08
CA VAL A 128 -0.98 -11.63 2.30
C VAL A 128 0.20 -11.53 1.33
N CYS A 129 0.39 -10.39 0.67
CA CYS A 129 1.52 -10.15 -0.21
C CYS A 129 2.87 -10.24 0.55
N SER A 130 2.95 -9.61 1.72
CA SER A 130 4.13 -9.65 2.60
C SER A 130 4.48 -11.09 3.00
N ARG A 131 3.50 -11.84 3.52
CA ARG A 131 3.67 -13.27 3.91
C ARG A 131 4.09 -14.18 2.76
N LEU A 132 3.72 -13.86 1.52
CA LEU A 132 4.09 -14.61 0.33
C LEU A 132 5.35 -14.10 -0.37
N GLY A 133 5.96 -13.00 0.08
CA GLY A 133 7.07 -12.35 -0.64
C GLY A 133 6.63 -11.89 -2.04
N LEU A 134 5.56 -11.11 -2.11
CA LEU A 134 4.98 -10.49 -3.31
C LEU A 134 4.81 -8.99 -3.08
N VAL A 135 4.88 -8.19 -4.15
CA VAL A 135 4.61 -6.75 -4.11
C VAL A 135 3.12 -6.47 -4.33
N SER A 136 2.48 -5.70 -3.45
CA SER A 136 1.10 -5.24 -3.66
C SER A 136 1.06 -4.04 -4.62
N LEU A 137 0.19 -4.09 -5.62
CA LEU A 137 -0.07 -3.01 -6.58
C LEU A 137 -1.52 -2.52 -6.39
N ALA A 138 -1.68 -1.29 -5.90
CA ALA A 138 -2.97 -0.67 -5.58
C ALA A 138 -3.09 0.70 -6.28
N TYR A 139 -2.97 0.71 -7.61
CA TYR A 139 -2.91 1.93 -8.43
C TYR A 139 -4.15 2.83 -8.33
N LEU A 140 -5.30 2.28 -7.96
CA LEU A 140 -6.54 3.05 -7.83
C LEU A 140 -6.69 3.70 -6.45
N TRP A 141 -5.85 3.32 -5.48
CA TRP A 141 -6.01 3.73 -4.09
C TRP A 141 -5.75 5.24 -3.90
N LYS A 142 -6.61 5.88 -3.09
CA LYS A 142 -6.70 7.33 -2.82
C LYS A 142 -6.90 8.23 -4.06
N GLN A 143 -7.25 7.68 -5.22
CA GLN A 143 -7.62 8.47 -6.40
C GLN A 143 -9.01 9.13 -6.24
N ASP A 144 -9.25 10.27 -6.90
CA ASP A 144 -10.58 10.89 -6.92
C ASP A 144 -11.57 10.01 -7.69
N GLN A 145 -12.68 9.63 -7.04
CA GLN A 145 -13.63 8.64 -7.58
C GLN A 145 -14.44 9.19 -8.77
N SER A 146 -14.65 10.50 -8.85
CA SER A 146 -15.38 11.12 -9.96
C SER A 146 -14.55 11.10 -11.24
N PHE A 147 -13.31 11.55 -11.16
CA PHE A 147 -12.36 11.48 -12.26
C PHE A 147 -12.04 10.02 -12.64
N LEU A 148 -11.88 9.14 -11.64
CA LEU A 148 -11.55 7.74 -11.86
C LEU A 148 -12.65 6.99 -12.64
N LEU A 149 -13.94 7.19 -12.32
CA LEU A 149 -15.01 6.56 -13.08
C LEU A 149 -15.04 7.04 -14.55
N GLN A 150 -14.85 8.35 -14.77
CA GLN A 150 -14.78 8.92 -16.12
C GLN A 150 -13.59 8.37 -16.91
N GLU A 151 -12.44 8.19 -16.25
CA GLU A 151 -11.26 7.56 -16.83
C GLU A 151 -11.51 6.09 -17.18
N MET A 152 -12.16 5.30 -16.32
CA MET A 152 -12.54 3.90 -16.64
C MET A 152 -13.36 3.82 -17.93
N ILE A 153 -14.40 4.65 -18.03
CA ILE A 153 -15.29 4.72 -19.21
C ILE A 153 -14.51 5.17 -20.45
N ARG A 154 -13.71 6.24 -20.33
CA ARG A 154 -12.90 6.80 -21.42
C ARG A 154 -11.87 5.80 -21.96
N ASN A 155 -11.29 4.99 -21.10
CA ASN A 155 -10.35 3.94 -21.46
C ASN A 155 -11.04 2.64 -21.94
N GLY A 156 -12.37 2.62 -22.09
CA GLY A 156 -13.10 1.53 -22.74
C GLY A 156 -13.53 0.39 -21.83
N ILE A 157 -13.67 0.61 -20.52
CA ILE A 157 -14.36 -0.35 -19.63
C ILE A 157 -15.86 -0.34 -19.96
N ILE A 158 -16.36 -1.44 -20.52
CA ILE A 158 -17.79 -1.70 -20.73
C ILE A 158 -18.27 -2.61 -19.60
N ALA A 159 -18.82 -2.01 -18.54
CA ALA A 159 -19.34 -2.73 -17.38
C ALA A 159 -20.79 -2.36 -17.09
N ILE A 160 -21.59 -3.34 -16.67
CA ILE A 160 -22.99 -3.15 -16.26
C ILE A 160 -23.12 -3.16 -14.73
N ALA A 161 -24.12 -2.46 -14.18
CA ALA A 161 -24.48 -2.59 -12.78
C ALA A 161 -25.18 -3.94 -12.51
N VAL A 162 -24.66 -4.72 -11.57
CA VAL A 162 -25.19 -6.04 -11.18
C VAL A 162 -25.72 -6.10 -9.75
N LYS A 163 -25.42 -5.10 -8.92
CA LYS A 163 -26.07 -4.86 -7.63
C LYS A 163 -26.33 -3.38 -7.47
N VAL A 164 -27.41 -3.01 -6.81
CA VAL A 164 -27.63 -1.66 -6.28
C VAL A 164 -28.16 -1.76 -4.85
N ALA A 165 -27.68 -0.90 -3.95
CA ALA A 165 -27.99 -0.93 -2.52
C ALA A 165 -27.98 0.48 -1.88
N ALA A 166 -28.28 1.53 -2.66
CA ALA A 166 -28.18 2.92 -2.19
C ALA A 166 -29.38 3.80 -2.60
N ILE A 167 -29.59 4.86 -1.83
CA ILE A 167 -30.65 5.85 -2.06
C ILE A 167 -30.56 6.45 -3.47
N GLY A 168 -31.71 6.52 -4.15
CA GLY A 168 -31.80 7.04 -5.51
C GLY A 168 -31.30 6.09 -6.61
N LEU A 169 -30.80 4.90 -6.26
CA LEU A 169 -30.67 3.78 -7.19
C LEU A 169 -31.92 2.90 -7.11
N ASN A 170 -32.40 2.44 -8.26
CA ASN A 170 -33.61 1.62 -8.34
C ASN A 170 -33.30 0.34 -9.15
N PRO A 171 -33.45 -0.86 -8.55
CA PRO A 171 -33.14 -2.13 -9.20
C PRO A 171 -33.73 -2.28 -10.60
N SER A 172 -35.03 -2.03 -10.78
CA SER A 172 -35.72 -2.25 -12.06
C SER A 172 -35.37 -1.22 -13.15
N LYS A 173 -34.67 -0.14 -12.80
CA LYS A 173 -34.21 0.89 -13.75
C LYS A 173 -32.73 0.80 -14.07
N HIS A 174 -31.90 0.40 -13.10
CA HIS A 174 -30.44 0.56 -13.17
C HIS A 174 -29.67 -0.77 -13.30
N LEU A 175 -30.21 -1.90 -12.82
CA LEU A 175 -29.56 -3.20 -13.04
C LEU A 175 -29.52 -3.55 -14.52
N GLY A 176 -28.41 -4.13 -14.96
CA GLY A 176 -28.13 -4.42 -16.37
C GLY A 176 -27.84 -3.17 -17.23
N LYS A 177 -27.79 -1.95 -16.66
CA LYS A 177 -27.36 -0.75 -17.39
C LYS A 177 -25.86 -0.58 -17.33
N GLU A 178 -25.28 -0.18 -18.46
CA GLU A 178 -23.87 0.19 -18.55
C GLU A 178 -23.53 1.36 -17.62
N ILE A 179 -22.35 1.31 -17.02
CA ILE A 179 -21.88 2.32 -16.09
C ILE A 179 -21.69 3.69 -16.76
N ALA A 180 -21.37 3.71 -18.06
CA ALA A 180 -21.33 4.92 -18.88
C ALA A 180 -22.69 5.63 -19.00
N TYR A 181 -23.80 4.87 -18.99
CA TYR A 181 -25.15 5.42 -18.95
C TYR A 181 -25.53 5.93 -17.54
N LEU A 182 -25.01 5.28 -16.49
CA LEU A 182 -25.30 5.63 -15.10
C LEU A 182 -24.44 6.79 -14.56
N GLU A 183 -23.26 7.06 -15.13
CA GLU A 183 -22.27 8.04 -14.64
C GLU A 183 -22.85 9.44 -14.35
N PRO A 184 -23.73 10.05 -15.19
CA PRO A 184 -24.28 11.37 -14.90
C PRO A 184 -25.28 11.34 -13.73
N HIS A 185 -25.98 10.22 -13.56
CA HIS A 185 -26.90 10.02 -12.43
C HIS A 185 -26.14 9.77 -11.13
N LEU A 186 -25.05 8.99 -11.17
CA LEU A 186 -24.18 8.75 -10.01
C LEU A 186 -23.55 10.05 -9.50
N HIS A 187 -23.08 10.93 -10.38
CA HIS A 187 -22.60 12.27 -10.01
C HIS A 187 -23.68 13.12 -9.34
N LYS A 188 -24.90 13.12 -9.88
CA LYS A 188 -26.03 13.81 -9.27
C LYS A 188 -26.39 13.24 -7.89
N LEU A 189 -26.30 11.92 -7.69
CA LEU A 189 -26.51 11.30 -6.38
C LEU A 189 -25.37 11.62 -5.39
N LYS A 190 -24.13 11.81 -5.85
CA LYS A 190 -23.01 12.32 -5.02
C LYS A 190 -23.34 13.70 -4.47
N GLU A 191 -23.85 14.61 -5.30
CA GLU A 191 -24.26 15.96 -4.89
C GLU A 191 -25.46 15.96 -3.92
N LEU A 192 -26.46 15.10 -4.17
CA LEU A 192 -27.71 15.07 -3.38
C LEU A 192 -27.60 14.30 -2.05
N TYR A 193 -26.83 13.21 -2.04
CA TYR A 193 -26.84 12.22 -0.95
C TYR A 193 -25.44 11.77 -0.51
N GLY A 194 -24.38 12.24 -1.16
CA GLY A 194 -23.00 11.87 -0.79
C GLY A 194 -22.56 10.47 -1.19
N ILE A 195 -23.25 9.78 -2.12
CA ILE A 195 -22.85 8.43 -2.54
C ILE A 195 -21.45 8.43 -3.17
N ASN A 196 -20.74 7.31 -3.04
CA ASN A 196 -19.50 7.10 -3.77
C ASN A 196 -19.80 6.81 -5.25
N VAL A 197 -19.27 7.64 -6.14
CA VAL A 197 -19.44 7.49 -7.59
C VAL A 197 -18.85 6.18 -8.12
N CYS A 198 -17.82 5.62 -7.47
CA CYS A 198 -17.26 4.32 -7.78
C CYS A 198 -17.90 3.14 -7.02
N GLY A 199 -18.82 3.36 -6.08
CA GLY A 199 -19.50 2.28 -5.35
C GLY A 199 -18.68 1.56 -4.26
N GLU A 200 -17.59 2.18 -3.77
CA GLU A 200 -16.69 1.61 -2.74
C GLU A 200 -17.36 1.22 -1.41
N GLY A 201 -18.54 1.78 -1.09
CA GLY A 201 -19.33 1.41 0.08
C GLY A 201 -20.32 0.28 -0.17
N GLY A 202 -20.24 -0.39 -1.33
CA GLY A 202 -21.24 -1.36 -1.79
C GLY A 202 -22.51 -0.73 -2.34
N GLU A 203 -22.52 0.59 -2.61
CA GLU A 203 -23.72 1.30 -3.12
C GLU A 203 -24.23 0.70 -4.44
N TYR A 204 -23.30 0.20 -5.25
CA TYR A 204 -23.57 -0.65 -6.41
C TYR A 204 -22.33 -1.51 -6.71
N GLU A 205 -22.54 -2.67 -7.33
CA GLU A 205 -21.46 -3.51 -7.86
C GLU A 205 -21.60 -3.64 -9.38
N THR A 206 -20.51 -4.00 -10.07
CA THR A 206 -20.48 -4.05 -11.53
C THR A 206 -19.92 -5.36 -12.06
N LEU A 207 -20.26 -5.68 -13.31
CA LEU A 207 -19.67 -6.78 -14.06
C LEU A 207 -19.15 -6.24 -15.39
N THR A 208 -17.86 -6.40 -15.64
CA THR A 208 -17.23 -5.97 -16.90
C THR A 208 -17.54 -7.01 -17.99
N LEU A 209 -18.22 -6.57 -19.03
CA LEU A 209 -18.60 -7.39 -20.19
C LEU A 209 -17.53 -7.29 -21.29
N ASP A 210 -16.91 -6.11 -21.44
CA ASP A 210 -15.78 -5.92 -22.33
C ASP A 210 -14.79 -4.86 -21.83
N CYS A 211 -13.52 -4.98 -22.22
CA CYS A 211 -12.48 -3.97 -22.03
C CYS A 211 -11.30 -4.22 -23.00
N PRO A 212 -10.32 -3.29 -23.13
CA PRO A 212 -9.14 -3.49 -23.98
C PRO A 212 -8.28 -4.72 -23.62
N LEU A 213 -8.43 -5.30 -22.42
CA LEU A 213 -7.73 -6.52 -22.02
C LEU A 213 -8.39 -7.80 -22.51
N PHE A 214 -9.68 -7.74 -22.87
CA PHE A 214 -10.45 -8.87 -23.37
C PHE A 214 -10.17 -9.04 -24.87
N LYS A 215 -8.99 -9.55 -25.20
CA LYS A 215 -8.47 -9.64 -26.58
C LYS A 215 -9.18 -10.69 -27.43
N ASN A 216 -9.58 -11.81 -26.84
CA ASN A 216 -10.06 -12.98 -27.59
C ASN A 216 -11.56 -12.93 -27.84
N ALA A 217 -12.34 -12.48 -26.85
CA ALA A 217 -13.80 -12.46 -26.88
C ALA A 217 -14.33 -11.38 -25.94
N ARG A 218 -15.57 -10.94 -26.18
CA ARG A 218 -16.37 -10.16 -25.21
C ARG A 218 -17.51 -11.02 -24.67
N ILE A 219 -18.02 -10.66 -23.49
CA ILE A 219 -19.17 -11.32 -22.87
C ILE A 219 -20.45 -10.62 -23.31
N VAL A 220 -21.44 -11.41 -23.71
CA VAL A 220 -22.81 -10.93 -23.97
C VAL A 220 -23.73 -11.60 -22.96
N LEU A 221 -24.42 -10.77 -22.16
CA LEU A 221 -25.45 -11.23 -21.24
C LEU A 221 -26.78 -11.27 -22.00
N ASP A 222 -27.29 -12.48 -22.26
CA ASP A 222 -28.49 -12.70 -23.08
C ASP A 222 -29.77 -12.54 -22.24
N GLU A 223 -29.81 -13.20 -21.09
CA GLU A 223 -30.96 -13.20 -20.18
C GLU A 223 -30.51 -13.12 -18.72
N PHE A 224 -31.27 -12.38 -17.91
CA PHE A 224 -31.06 -12.26 -16.47
C PHE A 224 -32.38 -12.01 -15.76
N GLN A 225 -32.41 -12.31 -14.45
CA GLN A 225 -33.50 -11.94 -13.55
C GLN A 225 -33.01 -10.91 -12.52
N ILE A 226 -33.94 -10.09 -12.01
CA ILE A 226 -33.67 -9.18 -10.89
C ILE A 226 -34.21 -9.83 -9.62
N VAL A 227 -33.32 -10.12 -8.67
CA VAL A 227 -33.64 -10.60 -7.33
C VAL A 227 -33.68 -9.39 -6.40
N LEU A 228 -34.84 -9.11 -5.80
CA LEU A 228 -34.96 -8.09 -4.77
C LEU A 228 -34.62 -8.69 -3.41
N HIS A 229 -33.50 -8.26 -2.83
CA HIS A 229 -33.05 -8.72 -1.52
C HIS A 229 -33.66 -7.89 -0.38
N SER A 230 -33.84 -6.57 -0.60
CA SER A 230 -34.61 -5.69 0.29
C SER A 230 -35.48 -4.73 -0.53
N PRO A 231 -36.83 -4.75 -0.38
CA PRO A 231 -37.74 -3.86 -1.08
C PRO A 231 -37.90 -2.49 -0.38
N ASP A 232 -36.87 -2.02 0.34
CA ASP A 232 -36.89 -0.73 1.05
C ASP A 232 -37.26 0.43 0.10
N THR A 233 -38.11 1.34 0.58
CA THR A 233 -38.66 2.42 -0.25
C THR A 233 -37.70 3.59 -0.48
N ILE A 234 -36.62 3.66 0.30
CA ILE A 234 -35.60 4.71 0.28
C ILE A 234 -34.32 4.19 -0.36
N ALA A 235 -33.83 3.02 0.07
CA ALA A 235 -32.60 2.38 -0.39
C ALA A 235 -32.84 0.88 -0.72
N PRO A 236 -33.56 0.57 -1.81
CA PRO A 236 -33.84 -0.80 -2.21
C PRO A 236 -32.56 -1.55 -2.58
N VAL A 237 -32.43 -2.79 -2.09
CA VAL A 237 -31.33 -3.70 -2.45
C VAL A 237 -31.81 -4.68 -3.50
N GLY A 238 -31.17 -4.68 -4.66
CA GLY A 238 -31.47 -5.59 -5.76
C GLY A 238 -30.22 -6.06 -6.49
N ILE A 239 -30.27 -7.32 -6.91
CA ILE A 239 -29.17 -8.10 -7.49
C ILE A 239 -29.60 -8.58 -8.87
N LEU A 240 -28.69 -8.58 -9.84
CA LEU A 240 -28.84 -9.20 -11.13
C LEU A 240 -28.29 -10.63 -11.06
N HIS A 241 -29.16 -11.61 -11.27
CA HIS A 241 -28.77 -13.01 -11.39
C HIS A 241 -28.79 -13.40 -12.88
N PRO A 242 -27.65 -13.78 -13.50
CA PRO A 242 -27.60 -14.14 -14.91
C PRO A 242 -28.25 -15.50 -15.16
N LEU A 243 -29.08 -15.58 -16.22
CA LEU A 243 -29.76 -16.82 -16.63
C LEU A 243 -29.11 -17.43 -17.88
N ALA A 244 -28.70 -16.58 -18.83
CA ALA A 244 -27.98 -17.00 -20.04
C ALA A 244 -26.97 -15.91 -20.45
N PHE A 245 -25.80 -16.35 -20.90
CA PHE A 245 -24.76 -15.50 -21.47
C PHE A 245 -23.91 -16.32 -22.45
N HIS A 246 -23.25 -15.64 -23.38
CA HIS A 246 -22.30 -16.25 -24.29
C HIS A 246 -21.05 -15.38 -24.52
N LEU A 247 -20.09 -15.93 -25.26
CA LEU A 247 -18.89 -15.23 -25.69
C LEU A 247 -18.95 -14.95 -27.19
N GLU A 248 -18.76 -13.68 -27.56
CA GLU A 248 -18.55 -13.27 -28.94
C GLU A 248 -17.05 -13.08 -29.20
N ASN A 249 -16.48 -13.92 -30.08
CA ASN A 249 -15.06 -13.87 -30.42
C ASN A 249 -14.71 -12.59 -31.20
N LYS A 250 -13.53 -12.02 -30.91
CA LYS A 250 -12.98 -10.86 -31.61
C LYS A 250 -12.11 -11.31 -32.79
N VAL A 251 -12.25 -10.60 -33.91
CA VAL A 251 -11.79 -11.03 -35.25
C VAL A 251 -10.26 -11.05 -35.40
N GLU A 252 -9.52 -10.33 -34.54
CA GLU A 252 -8.05 -10.22 -34.61
C GLU A 252 -7.29 -11.45 -34.05
N SER A 253 -8.00 -12.49 -33.61
CA SER A 253 -7.43 -13.70 -32.99
C SER A 253 -6.73 -14.68 -33.94
N ILE A 254 -6.34 -14.26 -35.15
CA ILE A 254 -5.76 -15.12 -36.19
C ILE A 254 -4.34 -14.69 -36.58
N SER A 255 -3.39 -15.61 -36.36
CA SER A 255 -2.04 -15.71 -36.92
C SER A 255 -0.90 -14.84 -36.36
N SER A 256 -0.11 -15.46 -35.46
CA SER A 256 1.33 -15.55 -35.65
C SER A 256 1.74 -17.03 -35.59
N ASN A 257 2.50 -17.50 -36.60
CA ASN A 257 2.83 -18.92 -36.75
C ASN A 257 4.13 -19.29 -36.02
N GLY A 258 4.15 -20.45 -35.35
CA GLY A 258 5.37 -21.26 -35.27
C GLY A 258 5.69 -21.89 -33.91
N ILE A 259 5.71 -23.23 -33.92
CA ILE A 259 6.28 -24.16 -32.92
C ILE A 259 5.37 -24.50 -31.72
N ASP A 260 5.22 -25.81 -31.50
CA ASP A 260 4.42 -26.44 -30.46
C ASP A 260 5.01 -26.25 -29.04
N GLU A 261 4.51 -25.27 -28.30
CA GLU A 261 4.38 -25.35 -26.83
C GLU A 261 2.97 -24.91 -26.42
N ALA A 262 1.98 -25.78 -26.68
CA ALA A 262 0.60 -25.61 -26.24
C ALA A 262 0.51 -25.71 -24.70
N SER A 263 0.73 -24.58 -24.04
CA SER A 263 0.64 -24.41 -22.58
C SER A 263 -0.72 -23.81 -22.18
N ASN A 264 -1.19 -24.17 -20.97
CA ASN A 264 -2.53 -23.98 -20.40
C ASN A 264 -3.00 -22.50 -20.23
N LEU A 265 -3.01 -21.71 -21.31
CA LEU A 265 -3.17 -20.25 -21.26
C LEU A 265 -4.59 -19.76 -20.99
N ASP A 266 -5.66 -20.54 -21.21
CA ASP A 266 -7.05 -20.16 -20.93
C ASP A 266 -7.73 -21.09 -19.88
N THR A 267 -6.93 -21.85 -19.14
CA THR A 267 -7.40 -22.88 -18.21
C THR A 267 -7.90 -22.30 -16.89
N VAL A 268 -8.97 -22.88 -16.35
CA VAL A 268 -9.50 -22.57 -15.02
C VAL A 268 -9.01 -23.63 -14.03
N PHE A 269 -8.42 -23.19 -12.93
CA PHE A 269 -7.88 -24.03 -11.87
C PHE A 269 -8.68 -23.80 -10.57
N GLU A 270 -9.35 -24.83 -10.08
CA GLU A 270 -9.96 -24.79 -8.74
C GLU A 270 -8.89 -25.09 -7.68
N VAL A 271 -8.80 -24.24 -6.66
CA VAL A 271 -7.76 -24.27 -5.62
C VAL A 271 -8.34 -24.81 -4.31
N GLU A 272 -8.28 -26.13 -4.18
CA GLU A 272 -8.59 -26.86 -2.96
C GLU A 272 -7.43 -26.80 -1.94
N GLY A 273 -7.76 -27.02 -0.67
CA GLY A 273 -6.79 -27.13 0.43
C GLY A 273 -7.24 -26.40 1.69
N ASP A 274 -6.93 -26.98 2.83
CA ASP A 274 -7.02 -26.31 4.14
C ASP A 274 -5.79 -25.41 4.36
N VAL A 275 -5.84 -24.57 5.39
CA VAL A 275 -4.62 -23.98 5.97
C VAL A 275 -3.82 -25.11 6.62
N GLN A 276 -3.06 -25.86 5.83
CA GLN A 276 -1.99 -26.67 6.38
C GLN A 276 -1.03 -25.71 7.08
N GLN A 277 -0.88 -25.90 8.39
CA GLN A 277 0.41 -25.67 9.02
C GLN A 277 1.40 -26.64 8.35
N GLU A 278 1.88 -26.27 7.16
CA GLU A 278 3.31 -26.40 6.89
C GLU A 278 3.95 -25.75 8.11
N GLY A 279 4.35 -26.59 9.06
CA GLY A 279 5.01 -26.13 10.27
C GLY A 279 6.10 -25.21 9.81
N GLU A 280 6.18 -24.04 10.48
CA GLU A 280 7.22 -23.08 10.18
C GLU A 280 8.51 -23.87 9.94
N ALA A 281 9.16 -23.62 8.81
CA ALA A 281 10.60 -23.54 8.89
C ALA A 281 10.87 -22.41 9.88
N ALA A 282 10.77 -22.74 11.17
CA ALA A 282 11.70 -22.28 12.13
C ALA A 282 13.06 -22.55 11.48
N SER A 283 13.56 -21.54 10.78
CA SER A 283 14.76 -20.87 11.23
C SER A 283 14.81 -21.12 12.73
N GLU A 284 15.52 -22.19 13.11
CA GLU A 284 15.76 -22.48 14.50
C GLU A 284 16.47 -21.22 14.98
N PHE A 285 15.72 -20.33 15.62
CA PHE A 285 16.22 -19.53 16.70
C PHE A 285 16.66 -20.55 17.75
N VAL A 286 17.83 -21.13 17.47
CA VAL A 286 18.77 -21.55 18.47
C VAL A 286 18.78 -20.36 19.40
N ALA A 287 18.13 -20.53 20.55
CA ALA A 287 18.29 -19.63 21.64
C ALA A 287 19.78 -19.77 22.00
N ILE A 288 20.61 -18.98 21.36
CA ILE A 288 22.02 -18.86 21.68
C ILE A 288 22.00 -18.22 23.06
N ARG A 289 21.90 -19.07 24.09
CA ARG A 289 22.45 -18.83 25.40
C ARG A 289 23.95 -18.67 25.20
N SER A 290 24.29 -17.49 24.71
CA SER A 290 25.64 -17.01 24.62
C SER A 290 26.06 -16.67 26.03
N GLU A 291 26.43 -17.71 26.79
CA GLU A 291 27.40 -17.57 27.86
C GLU A 291 28.77 -17.23 27.22
N ARG A 292 28.82 -16.08 26.54
CA ARG A 292 30.06 -15.41 26.13
C ARG A 292 30.21 -14.18 27.00
N SER A 293 30.80 -14.46 28.16
CA SER A 293 31.95 -13.71 28.66
C SER A 293 32.03 -12.24 28.26
N GLY A 294 31.45 -11.38 29.09
CA GLY A 294 31.82 -9.96 29.20
C GLY A 294 31.89 -9.19 27.89
N VAL A 295 30.76 -8.57 27.51
CA VAL A 295 30.80 -7.35 26.70
C VAL A 295 31.76 -6.38 27.40
N THR A 296 32.97 -6.24 26.84
CA THR A 296 33.85 -5.13 27.17
C THR A 296 33.04 -3.87 26.94
N LYS A 297 33.12 -2.91 27.87
CA LYS A 297 32.48 -1.60 27.70
C LYS A 297 33.12 -0.87 26.51
N GLN A 298 32.69 -1.20 25.30
CA GLN A 298 32.63 -0.26 24.20
C GLN A 298 31.87 0.96 24.73
N GLU A 299 32.31 2.16 24.39
CA GLU A 299 31.81 3.38 25.00
C GLU A 299 30.46 3.82 24.41
N LEU A 300 29.46 2.93 24.53
CA LEU A 300 28.07 3.18 24.21
C LEU A 300 27.56 4.37 25.03
N LYS A 301 27.27 5.47 24.34
CA LYS A 301 26.73 6.68 24.94
C LYS A 301 25.22 6.68 24.83
N VAL A 302 24.59 7.32 25.80
CA VAL A 302 23.16 7.53 25.85
C VAL A 302 22.91 8.96 26.28
N SER A 303 22.09 9.68 25.52
CA SER A 303 21.44 10.92 25.95
C SER A 303 19.96 10.65 26.17
N LYS A 304 19.37 11.25 27.21
CA LYS A 304 17.93 11.26 27.44
C LYS A 304 17.48 12.71 27.64
N THR A 305 16.51 13.17 26.86
CA THR A 305 15.85 14.47 27.05
C THR A 305 14.38 14.23 27.32
N MET A 306 13.80 14.91 28.33
CA MET A 306 12.39 14.76 28.68
C MET A 306 11.71 16.13 28.62
N LYS A 307 10.52 16.17 28.01
CA LYS A 307 9.72 17.39 27.89
C LYS A 307 8.24 17.04 27.87
N ASP A 308 7.51 17.52 28.87
CA ASP A 308 6.06 17.32 29.01
C ASP A 308 5.70 15.81 28.96
N ASN A 309 4.87 15.39 28.00
CA ASN A 309 4.42 14.00 27.84
C ASN A 309 5.30 13.14 26.91
N VAL A 310 6.46 13.66 26.46
CA VAL A 310 7.37 12.95 25.56
C VAL A 310 8.81 12.97 26.07
N PHE A 311 9.59 11.99 25.66
CA PHE A 311 11.04 11.96 25.87
C PHE A 311 11.76 11.44 24.62
N SER A 312 13.00 11.90 24.41
CA SER A 312 13.89 11.31 23.42
C SER A 312 15.01 10.52 24.07
N ILE A 313 15.41 9.43 23.42
CA ILE A 313 16.62 8.67 23.73
C ILE A 313 17.52 8.73 22.49
N SER A 314 18.74 9.25 22.65
CA SER A 314 19.78 9.17 21.63
C SER A 314 20.84 8.16 22.06
N CYS A 315 21.29 7.28 21.17
CA CYS A 315 22.28 6.25 21.49
C CYS A 315 23.22 5.98 20.30
N TRP A 316 24.52 5.87 20.60
CA TRP A 316 25.60 5.66 19.63
C TRP A 316 26.84 5.05 20.30
N LEU A 317 27.76 4.52 19.51
CA LEU A 317 29.05 3.99 19.97
C LEU A 317 30.15 5.04 19.79
N GLN A 318 30.84 5.43 20.86
CA GLN A 318 31.97 6.35 20.75
C GLN A 318 33.22 5.63 20.23
N ASP A 319 33.92 6.25 19.27
CA ASP A 319 35.25 5.87 18.77
C ASP A 319 35.40 4.40 18.30
N SER A 320 34.50 3.92 17.42
CA SER A 320 34.55 2.55 16.85
C SER A 320 35.80 2.21 16.03
N SER A 321 36.72 3.16 15.84
CA SER A 321 37.96 3.10 15.03
C SER A 321 38.95 1.95 15.26
N LYS A 322 38.67 0.97 16.13
CA LYS A 322 39.62 -0.09 16.52
C LYS A 322 39.12 -1.53 16.63
N ASN A 323 37.82 -1.86 16.70
CA ASN A 323 37.40 -3.24 17.02
C ASN A 323 36.14 -3.82 16.33
N SER A 324 35.26 -3.05 15.71
CA SER A 324 34.15 -3.58 14.88
C SER A 324 34.22 -2.99 13.47
N SER A 325 34.17 -3.87 12.45
CA SER A 325 34.12 -3.45 11.04
C SER A 325 32.68 -3.39 10.50
N ASP A 326 31.70 -3.82 11.29
CA ASP A 326 30.37 -4.20 10.85
C ASP A 326 29.30 -3.25 11.40
N LEU A 327 28.49 -2.65 10.50
CA LEU A 327 27.33 -1.85 10.89
C LEU A 327 26.26 -2.68 11.62
N GLN A 328 26.10 -3.97 11.29
CA GLN A 328 25.12 -4.84 11.94
C GLN A 328 25.40 -4.95 13.44
N GLU A 329 26.63 -5.29 13.83
CA GLU A 329 27.03 -5.40 15.24
C GLU A 329 26.82 -4.08 16.00
N ASP A 330 27.29 -2.96 15.44
CA ASP A 330 27.13 -1.62 16.02
C ASP A 330 25.63 -1.28 16.23
N LEU A 331 24.79 -1.57 15.24
CA LEU A 331 23.35 -1.27 15.26
C LEU A 331 22.55 -2.21 16.17
N GLU A 332 22.90 -3.50 16.25
CA GLU A 332 22.31 -4.46 17.19
C GLU A 332 22.55 -4.01 18.64
N VAL A 333 23.78 -3.63 19.00
CA VAL A 333 24.12 -3.14 20.35
C VAL A 333 23.35 -1.87 20.71
N ILE A 334 23.22 -0.92 19.78
CA ILE A 334 22.47 0.32 19.98
C ILE A 334 20.98 0.03 20.16
N LEU A 335 20.36 -0.80 19.32
CA LEU A 335 18.94 -1.14 19.39
C LEU A 335 18.60 -1.94 20.66
N MET A 336 19.44 -2.91 21.06
CA MET A 336 19.32 -3.62 22.34
C MET A 336 19.33 -2.63 23.53
N ARG A 337 20.20 -1.61 23.48
CA ARG A 337 20.24 -0.62 24.57
C ARG A 337 19.01 0.27 24.57
N ILE A 338 18.54 0.73 23.42
CA ILE A 338 17.31 1.53 23.34
C ILE A 338 16.12 0.72 23.86
N GLU A 339 15.97 -0.54 23.46
CA GLU A 339 14.89 -1.41 23.95
C GLU A 339 14.94 -1.57 25.48
N ALA A 340 16.12 -1.81 26.06
CA ALA A 340 16.30 -1.85 27.51
C ALA A 340 15.95 -0.51 28.19
N LEU A 341 16.32 0.62 27.59
CA LEU A 341 16.01 1.96 28.10
C LEU A 341 14.52 2.31 28.00
N LEU A 342 13.80 1.77 27.01
CA LEU A 342 12.34 1.88 26.93
C LEU A 342 11.71 1.12 28.11
N MET A 343 12.11 -0.13 28.34
CA MET A 343 11.62 -0.93 29.48
C MET A 343 11.95 -0.30 30.85
N GLU A 344 13.16 0.25 31.03
CA GLU A 344 13.55 1.00 32.24
C GLU A 344 12.61 2.19 32.54
N ASN A 345 12.01 2.79 31.51
CA ASN A 345 11.05 3.89 31.63
C ASN A 345 9.58 3.42 31.62
N GLY A 346 9.31 2.11 31.67
CA GLY A 346 7.94 1.56 31.58
C GLY A 346 7.28 1.70 30.20
N SER A 347 8.08 1.89 29.15
CA SER A 347 7.65 2.04 27.75
C SER A 347 8.11 0.84 26.90
N SER A 348 7.61 0.75 25.66
CA SER A 348 8.06 -0.22 24.66
C SER A 348 8.17 0.42 23.27
N TRP A 349 8.45 -0.36 22.21
CA TRP A 349 8.40 0.12 20.84
C TRP A 349 7.00 0.58 20.40
N GLU A 350 5.93 0.17 21.09
CA GLU A 350 4.57 0.71 20.87
C GLU A 350 4.51 2.22 21.14
N ASN A 351 5.25 2.70 22.14
CA ASN A 351 5.32 4.11 22.54
C ASN A 351 6.15 5.00 21.60
N VAL A 352 6.97 4.41 20.71
CA VAL A 352 7.85 5.18 19.84
C VAL A 352 7.05 5.82 18.71
N LEU A 353 7.18 7.15 18.59
CA LEU A 353 6.51 7.96 17.59
C LEU A 353 7.35 8.07 16.32
N TYR A 354 8.63 8.39 16.49
CA TYR A 354 9.55 8.76 15.42
C TYR A 354 10.97 8.27 15.69
N ILE A 355 11.72 7.96 14.64
CA ILE A 355 13.14 7.55 14.71
C ILE A 355 13.98 8.32 13.67
N HIS A 356 15.02 9.03 14.13
CA HIS A 356 16.17 9.37 13.29
C HIS A 356 17.18 8.22 13.36
N LEU A 357 17.47 7.60 12.22
CA LEU A 357 18.56 6.64 12.06
C LEU A 357 19.66 7.29 11.21
N TYR A 358 20.81 7.55 11.80
CA TYR A 358 21.99 7.97 11.06
C TYR A 358 22.94 6.79 10.90
N ILE A 359 23.46 6.61 9.69
CA ILE A 359 24.48 5.61 9.35
C ILE A 359 25.69 6.31 8.72
N ALA A 360 26.85 5.67 8.77
CA ALA A 360 28.09 6.22 8.24
C ALA A 360 28.24 6.05 6.71
N ASP A 361 27.45 5.16 6.11
CA ASP A 361 27.52 4.77 4.70
C ASP A 361 26.13 4.27 4.24
N MET A 362 25.56 4.84 3.18
CA MET A 362 24.25 4.45 2.65
C MET A 362 24.29 3.13 1.84
N ASP A 363 25.45 2.68 1.36
CA ASP A 363 25.56 1.35 0.72
C ASP A 363 25.18 0.23 1.72
N GLU A 364 25.36 0.48 3.03
CA GLU A 364 24.97 -0.43 4.11
C GLU A 364 23.45 -0.36 4.50
N PHE A 365 22.61 0.43 3.81
CA PHE A 365 21.18 0.61 4.15
C PHE A 365 20.36 -0.68 4.18
N ALA A 366 20.67 -1.65 3.31
CA ALA A 366 20.02 -2.95 3.31
C ALA A 366 20.27 -3.71 4.63
N VAL A 367 21.53 -3.74 5.09
CA VAL A 367 21.95 -4.34 6.37
C VAL A 367 21.30 -3.60 7.55
N ALA A 368 21.26 -2.27 7.49
CA ALA A 368 20.61 -1.45 8.51
C ALA A 368 19.11 -1.77 8.64
N ASN A 369 18.41 -1.98 7.53
CA ASN A 369 16.99 -2.36 7.52
C ASN A 369 16.75 -3.78 8.02
N GLU A 370 17.57 -4.76 7.61
CA GLU A 370 17.47 -6.14 8.08
C GLU A 370 17.68 -6.23 9.59
N THR A 371 18.66 -5.50 10.12
CA THR A 371 18.92 -5.40 11.56
C THR A 371 17.75 -4.72 12.28
N TYR A 372 17.28 -3.59 11.77
CA TYR A 372 16.20 -2.81 12.37
C TYR A 372 14.90 -3.62 12.54
N VAL A 373 14.50 -4.39 11.51
CA VAL A 373 13.22 -5.14 11.56
C VAL A 373 13.23 -6.28 12.58
N ARG A 374 14.40 -6.78 13.01
CA ARG A 374 14.52 -7.75 14.12
C ARG A 374 14.10 -7.15 15.47
N PHE A 375 14.21 -5.83 15.63
CA PHE A 375 13.83 -5.14 16.87
C PHE A 375 12.43 -4.52 16.80
N ILE A 376 12.05 -3.95 15.65
CA ILE A 376 10.83 -3.15 15.49
C ILE A 376 9.89 -3.90 14.53
N THR A 377 9.15 -4.86 15.10
CA THR A 377 8.19 -5.71 14.39
C THR A 377 6.76 -5.20 14.53
N GLN A 378 5.83 -5.67 13.68
CA GLN A 378 4.40 -5.38 13.85
C GLN A 378 3.87 -5.90 15.21
N GLU A 379 4.36 -7.03 15.69
CA GLU A 379 3.98 -7.60 17.00
C GLU A 379 4.38 -6.71 18.19
N LYS A 380 5.58 -6.10 18.11
CA LYS A 380 6.10 -5.14 19.10
C LYS A 380 5.54 -3.72 18.92
N CYS A 381 4.77 -3.48 17.86
CA CYS A 381 4.21 -2.17 17.49
C CYS A 381 2.75 -2.30 17.05
N ARG A 382 1.85 -2.76 17.94
CA ARG A 382 0.44 -3.05 17.61
C ARG A 382 -0.32 -1.86 17.01
N TYR A 383 0.02 -0.64 17.42
CA TYR A 383 -0.53 0.62 16.90
C TYR A 383 0.22 1.16 15.66
N GLY A 384 1.01 0.32 15.00
CA GLY A 384 1.84 0.65 13.84
C GLY A 384 3.30 0.97 14.21
N VAL A 385 4.20 0.63 13.29
CA VAL A 385 5.63 0.96 13.38
C VAL A 385 5.85 2.48 13.32
N PRO A 386 6.86 3.02 14.03
CA PRO A 386 7.16 4.45 14.00
C PRO A 386 7.54 4.93 12.61
N SER A 387 7.33 6.23 12.38
CA SER A 387 7.86 6.90 11.20
C SER A 387 9.36 7.15 11.39
N ARG A 388 10.10 7.09 10.28
CA ARG A 388 11.57 7.06 10.33
C ARG A 388 12.17 7.92 9.23
N SER A 389 13.30 8.56 9.50
CA SER A 389 14.22 8.97 8.46
C SER A 389 15.54 8.25 8.63
N THR A 390 16.17 7.89 7.51
CA THR A 390 17.50 7.26 7.49
C THR A 390 18.41 8.12 6.65
N ILE A 391 19.50 8.63 7.25
CA ILE A 391 20.38 9.60 6.60
C ILE A 391 21.85 9.18 6.79
N GLU A 392 22.64 9.29 5.72
CA GLU A 392 24.10 9.18 5.82
C GLU A 392 24.67 10.45 6.46
N LEU A 393 25.47 10.28 7.51
CA LEU A 393 26.24 11.34 8.14
C LEU A 393 27.72 10.92 8.22
N PRO A 394 28.68 11.87 8.25
CA PRO A 394 30.10 11.58 8.46
C PRO A 394 30.41 11.19 9.93
N LEU A 395 29.66 10.25 10.51
CA LEU A 395 29.70 9.85 11.92
C LEU A 395 31.11 9.44 12.38
N LEU A 396 31.84 8.72 11.52
CA LEU A 396 33.21 8.28 11.78
C LEU A 396 34.20 9.47 11.92
N LEU A 397 33.99 10.57 11.17
CA LEU A 397 34.84 11.76 11.26
C LEU A 397 34.65 12.56 12.56
N VAL A 398 33.48 12.39 13.21
CA VAL A 398 33.13 13.04 14.48
C VAL A 398 33.12 12.07 15.68
N GLY A 399 33.60 10.83 15.50
CA GLY A 399 33.75 9.83 16.56
C GLY A 399 32.44 9.20 17.05
N LEU A 400 31.33 9.32 16.30
CA LEU A 400 30.00 8.83 16.68
C LEU A 400 29.71 7.37 16.29
N GLY A 401 30.71 6.63 15.81
CA GLY A 401 30.56 5.22 15.42
C GLY A 401 30.03 5.03 13.99
N ARG A 402 29.57 3.81 13.64
CA ARG A 402 28.92 3.54 12.34
C ARG A 402 27.44 3.90 12.31
N ALA A 403 26.79 3.92 13.47
CA ALA A 403 25.38 4.24 13.61
C ALA A 403 25.11 5.15 14.82
N TYR A 404 24.12 6.03 14.66
CA TYR A 404 23.54 6.84 15.72
C TYR A 404 22.03 6.80 15.57
N ILE A 405 21.31 6.45 16.64
CA ILE A 405 19.84 6.47 16.65
C ILE A 405 19.35 7.51 17.66
N GLU A 406 18.38 8.33 17.26
CA GLU A 406 17.49 9.05 18.17
C GLU A 406 16.06 8.53 18.00
N VAL A 407 15.43 8.11 19.11
CA VAL A 407 14.01 7.76 19.16
C VAL A 407 13.23 8.79 19.97
N LEU A 408 12.07 9.20 19.46
CA LEU A 408 11.08 10.01 20.18
C LEU A 408 9.96 9.12 20.69
N VAL A 409 9.64 9.24 21.99
CA VAL A 409 8.78 8.32 22.72
C VAL A 409 7.69 9.11 23.44
N ALA A 410 6.45 8.63 23.37
CA ALA A 410 5.32 9.15 24.14
C ALA A 410 5.11 8.34 25.43
N ASN A 411 4.65 9.01 26.49
CA ASN A 411 4.33 8.35 27.77
C ASN A 411 3.13 7.38 27.66
N ASP A 412 2.34 7.47 26.58
CA ASP A 412 1.25 6.57 26.23
C ASP A 412 1.41 6.04 24.79
N PRO A 413 0.81 4.89 24.43
CA PRO A 413 0.98 4.30 23.10
C PRO A 413 -0.03 4.81 22.06
N THR A 414 -0.86 5.81 22.36
CA THR A 414 -1.93 6.25 21.45
C THR A 414 -1.34 7.01 20.26
N LYS A 415 -1.47 6.44 19.06
CA LYS A 415 -0.97 7.06 17.83
C LYS A 415 -1.78 6.57 16.62
N LYS A 416 -1.87 7.41 15.60
CA LYS A 416 -2.40 7.03 14.28
C LYS A 416 -1.26 6.99 13.28
N VAL A 417 -1.02 5.83 12.70
CA VAL A 417 0.07 5.59 11.75
C VAL A 417 -0.47 5.50 10.32
N LEU A 418 0.19 6.18 9.37
CA LEU A 418 0.02 5.93 7.93
C LEU A 418 1.19 5.07 7.45
N HIS A 419 0.89 3.86 6.99
CA HIS A 419 1.86 2.96 6.37
C HIS A 419 1.37 2.56 4.97
N VAL A 420 2.12 2.99 3.95
CA VAL A 420 1.90 2.68 2.54
C VAL A 420 2.90 1.61 2.14
N GLN A 421 2.43 0.40 1.87
CA GLN A 421 3.27 -0.72 1.41
C GLN A 421 2.97 -1.09 -0.05
N SER A 422 1.73 -0.91 -0.52
CA SER A 422 1.40 -1.01 -1.94
C SER A 422 2.06 0.10 -2.78
N ILE A 423 2.47 -0.24 -4.00
CA ILE A 423 2.76 0.75 -5.05
C ILE A 423 1.42 1.36 -5.52
N SER A 424 1.37 2.69 -5.67
CA SER A 424 0.12 3.42 -5.91
C SER A 424 0.37 4.73 -6.68
N CYS A 425 -0.67 5.38 -7.18
CA CYS A 425 -0.54 6.65 -7.92
C CYS A 425 -0.51 7.92 -7.04
N TRP A 426 -0.52 7.83 -5.69
CA TRP A 426 -0.73 9.00 -4.82
C TRP A 426 0.42 9.30 -3.84
N ALA A 427 1.13 8.27 -3.37
CA ALA A 427 2.31 8.41 -2.51
C ALA A 427 3.24 7.20 -2.68
N PRO A 428 4.57 7.38 -2.53
CA PRO A 428 5.52 6.29 -2.65
C PRO A 428 5.39 5.29 -1.50
N SER A 429 5.54 4.01 -1.84
CA SER A 429 5.63 2.91 -0.88
C SER A 429 6.87 3.04 0.02
N CYS A 430 6.78 2.53 1.24
CA CYS A 430 7.93 2.45 2.15
C CYS A 430 9.02 1.55 1.55
N ILE A 431 10.22 2.10 1.40
CA ILE A 431 11.41 1.34 0.95
C ILE A 431 12.12 0.59 2.10
N GLY A 432 11.55 0.62 3.30
CA GLY A 432 12.09 -0.05 4.49
C GLY A 432 11.05 -0.19 5.60
N PRO A 433 11.41 -0.80 6.74
CA PRO A 433 10.50 -1.15 7.84
C PRO A 433 10.10 0.06 8.71
N TYR A 434 9.40 1.04 8.15
CA TYR A 434 8.92 2.23 8.84
C TYR A 434 7.55 2.66 8.28
N SER A 435 6.94 3.69 8.86
CA SER A 435 5.69 4.27 8.35
C SER A 435 5.89 5.68 7.78
N GLN A 436 5.11 6.10 6.77
CA GLN A 436 5.21 7.45 6.19
C GLN A 436 4.97 8.55 7.22
N ALA A 437 4.05 8.34 8.17
CA ALA A 437 3.82 9.30 9.25
C ALA A 437 3.18 8.69 10.51
N THR A 438 3.47 9.31 11.66
CA THR A 438 2.84 9.05 12.96
C THR A 438 2.19 10.33 13.48
N LEU A 439 0.87 10.32 13.70
CA LEU A 439 0.13 11.37 14.39
C LEU A 439 -0.06 11.00 15.87
N HIS A 440 0.35 11.88 16.78
CA HIS A 440 0.10 11.77 18.22
C HIS A 440 -0.17 13.17 18.80
N ASN A 441 -1.27 13.32 19.56
CA ASN A 441 -1.67 14.58 20.20
C ASN A 441 -1.56 15.81 19.25
N GLU A 442 -2.22 15.73 18.09
CA GLU A 442 -2.21 16.74 17.01
C GLU A 442 -0.85 17.03 16.33
N ILE A 443 0.24 16.38 16.73
CA ILE A 443 1.56 16.51 16.11
C ILE A 443 1.80 15.37 15.13
N LEU A 444 2.00 15.71 13.85
CA LEU A 444 2.34 14.77 12.79
C LEU A 444 3.85 14.68 12.61
N HIS A 445 4.43 13.53 12.97
CA HIS A 445 5.79 13.17 12.66
C HIS A 445 5.83 12.50 11.28
N MET A 446 6.62 13.02 10.34
CA MET A 446 6.72 12.50 8.97
C MET A 446 8.08 11.85 8.73
N ALA A 447 8.06 10.67 8.11
CA ALA A 447 9.26 10.00 7.63
C ALA A 447 10.00 10.81 6.57
N GLY A 448 11.26 10.46 6.34
CA GLY A 448 12.03 11.03 5.23
C GLY A 448 11.32 10.78 3.90
N GLN A 449 11.07 11.86 3.15
CA GLN A 449 10.44 11.81 1.83
C GLN A 449 11.51 12.02 0.76
N LEU A 450 11.47 11.17 -0.26
CA LEU A 450 12.42 11.17 -1.38
C LEU A 450 11.69 11.58 -2.66
N GLY A 451 12.46 12.00 -3.67
CA GLY A 451 11.98 12.37 -4.99
C GLY A 451 11.57 11.18 -5.85
N LEU A 452 10.85 10.21 -5.28
CA LEU A 452 10.36 9.02 -5.97
C LEU A 452 9.01 9.31 -6.65
N ASP A 453 8.86 8.95 -7.91
CA ASP A 453 7.55 8.84 -8.55
C ASP A 453 6.75 7.72 -7.86
N PRO A 454 5.54 7.99 -7.32
CA PRO A 454 4.75 7.01 -6.58
C PRO A 454 4.44 5.71 -7.35
N ALA A 455 4.18 5.82 -8.65
CA ALA A 455 3.63 4.72 -9.44
C ALA A 455 4.69 3.74 -9.96
N THR A 456 5.91 4.24 -10.21
CA THR A 456 7.06 3.47 -10.70
C THR A 456 8.07 3.14 -9.60
N MET A 457 8.06 3.88 -8.48
CA MET A 457 9.07 3.82 -7.41
C MET A 457 10.50 4.14 -7.88
N LEU A 458 10.64 4.92 -8.96
CA LEU A 458 11.92 5.42 -9.48
C LEU A 458 12.17 6.85 -8.98
N LEU A 459 13.44 7.22 -8.80
CA LEU A 459 13.81 8.63 -8.57
C LEU A 459 13.54 9.46 -9.83
N CYS A 460 13.00 10.66 -9.65
CA CYS A 460 12.70 11.57 -10.74
C CYS A 460 13.97 12.02 -11.47
N GLU A 461 13.96 11.91 -12.80
CA GLU A 461 15.01 12.48 -13.64
C GLU A 461 14.99 14.02 -13.60
N GLY A 462 16.14 14.65 -13.85
CA GLY A 462 16.32 16.10 -13.78
C GLY A 462 17.14 16.60 -12.59
N GLY A 463 17.60 15.68 -11.73
CA GLY A 463 18.57 15.96 -10.66
C GLY A 463 17.97 16.60 -9.40
N PRO A 464 18.82 17.13 -8.50
CA PRO A 464 18.45 17.54 -7.14
C PRO A 464 17.26 18.49 -7.04
N VAL A 465 17.06 19.36 -8.03
CA VAL A 465 15.90 20.27 -8.06
C VAL A 465 14.60 19.51 -8.35
N ALA A 466 14.59 18.60 -9.34
CA ALA A 466 13.41 17.81 -9.69
C ALA A 466 13.05 16.80 -8.58
N GLU A 467 14.05 16.16 -7.99
CA GLU A 467 13.89 15.29 -6.83
C GLU A 467 13.29 16.03 -5.63
N LEU A 468 13.71 17.29 -5.38
CA LEU A 468 13.09 18.14 -4.35
C LEU A 468 11.61 18.41 -4.67
N GLU A 469 11.25 18.75 -5.92
CA GLU A 469 9.84 19.02 -6.27
C GLU A 469 8.98 17.81 -5.94
N GLN A 470 9.39 16.63 -6.41
CA GLN A 470 8.67 15.38 -6.14
C GLN A 470 8.64 15.02 -4.65
N ALA A 471 9.73 15.23 -3.91
CA ALA A 471 9.77 14.99 -2.46
C ALA A 471 8.78 15.89 -1.71
N LEU A 472 8.61 17.15 -2.14
CA LEU A 472 7.63 18.08 -1.58
C LEU A 472 6.19 17.71 -1.95
N GLU A 473 5.94 17.22 -3.17
CA GLU A 473 4.63 16.72 -3.58
C GLU A 473 4.24 15.44 -2.81
N ASN A 474 5.17 14.49 -2.67
CA ASN A 474 5.02 13.29 -1.85
C ASN A 474 4.73 13.65 -0.38
N SER A 475 5.45 14.63 0.16
CA SER A 475 5.22 15.15 1.52
C SER A 475 3.83 15.78 1.68
N GLU A 476 3.38 16.59 0.72
CA GLU A 476 2.06 17.20 0.72
C GLU A 476 0.93 16.16 0.57
N ALA A 477 1.12 15.11 -0.25
CA ALA A 477 0.19 13.99 -0.36
C ALA A 477 0.04 13.23 0.97
N VAL A 478 1.15 12.90 1.64
CA VAL A 478 1.15 12.27 2.97
C VAL A 478 0.44 13.18 3.99
N ALA A 479 0.76 14.48 4.02
CA ALA A 479 0.14 15.47 4.92
C ALA A 479 -1.38 15.57 4.71
N ARG A 480 -1.85 15.55 3.46
CA ARG A 480 -3.28 15.61 3.12
C ARG A 480 -4.10 14.43 3.64
N SER A 481 -3.51 13.24 3.78
CA SER A 481 -4.20 12.10 4.41
C SER A 481 -4.55 12.31 5.89
N PHE A 482 -3.93 13.32 6.53
CA PHE A 482 -4.22 13.79 7.89
C PHE A 482 -4.95 15.15 7.89
N ASN A 483 -5.53 15.56 6.76
CA ASN A 483 -6.22 16.84 6.58
C ASN A 483 -5.34 18.08 6.86
N CYS A 484 -4.03 17.99 6.61
CA CYS A 484 -3.10 19.10 6.77
C CYS A 484 -2.28 19.34 5.48
N SER A 485 -1.49 20.42 5.45
CA SER A 485 -0.56 20.72 4.37
C SER A 485 0.82 21.07 4.93
N ILE A 486 1.88 20.59 4.28
CA ILE A 486 3.26 20.96 4.66
C ILE A 486 3.48 22.47 4.55
N SER A 487 2.74 23.13 3.67
CA SER A 487 2.87 24.56 3.43
C SER A 487 2.31 25.38 4.60
N THR A 488 1.19 24.97 5.21
CA THR A 488 0.51 25.74 6.27
C THR A 488 0.75 25.21 7.68
N SER A 489 1.14 23.95 7.84
CA SER A 489 1.20 23.25 9.14
C SER A 489 2.60 22.84 9.60
N ALA A 490 3.63 22.87 8.73
CA ALA A 490 4.97 22.44 9.12
C ALA A 490 5.61 23.38 10.16
N MET A 491 5.90 22.84 11.35
CA MET A 491 6.61 23.55 12.43
C MET A 491 8.14 23.53 12.25
N VAL A 492 8.67 22.44 11.68
CA VAL A 492 10.09 22.23 11.40
C VAL A 492 10.18 21.57 10.03
N PHE A 493 11.13 22.01 9.20
CA PHE A 493 11.34 21.46 7.87
C PHE A 493 12.83 21.30 7.61
N VAL A 494 13.28 20.04 7.57
CA VAL A 494 14.70 19.69 7.42
C VAL A 494 14.90 19.14 6.01
N ILE A 495 15.47 19.95 5.12
CA ILE A 495 15.86 19.49 3.78
C ILE A 495 17.30 19.05 3.85
N TYR A 496 17.48 17.80 3.50
CA TYR A 496 18.79 17.23 3.33
C TYR A 496 19.30 17.53 1.88
N CYS A 497 20.55 17.99 1.69
CA CYS A 497 21.25 18.14 0.39
C CYS A 497 22.65 17.48 0.38
N SER A 498 22.99 16.73 -0.68
CA SER A 498 24.19 15.87 -0.72
C SER A 498 25.49 16.66 -0.94
N GLU A 499 26.61 16.11 -0.45
CA GLU A 499 27.92 16.75 -0.60
C GLU A 499 28.34 16.87 -2.08
N SER A 500 27.92 15.94 -2.94
CA SER A 500 28.18 15.97 -4.38
C SER A 500 27.47 17.12 -5.11
N VAL A 501 26.36 17.62 -4.57
CA VAL A 501 25.57 18.71 -5.19
C VAL A 501 26.33 20.02 -5.10
N GLU A 502 26.52 20.72 -6.21
CA GLU A 502 27.28 21.98 -6.21
C GLU A 502 26.61 23.07 -5.35
N LYS A 503 27.41 23.97 -4.77
CA LYS A 503 26.91 25.11 -3.99
C LYS A 503 25.98 26.04 -4.80
N SER A 504 26.23 26.14 -6.11
CA SER A 504 25.39 26.84 -7.09
C SER A 504 23.96 26.27 -7.10
N GLU A 505 23.85 24.94 -7.21
CA GLU A 505 22.60 24.19 -7.24
C GLU A 505 21.89 24.15 -5.89
N ARG A 506 22.60 24.01 -4.76
CA ARG A 506 22.00 24.10 -3.41
C ARG A 506 21.24 25.42 -3.19
N ILE A 507 21.73 26.53 -3.75
CA ILE A 507 21.04 27.83 -3.73
C ILE A 507 19.76 27.81 -4.58
N ILE A 508 19.74 27.06 -5.68
CA ILE A 508 18.55 26.87 -6.53
C ILE A 508 17.52 26.02 -5.77
N VAL A 509 17.92 24.89 -5.20
CA VAL A 509 17.10 24.00 -4.35
C VAL A 509 16.43 24.79 -3.21
N GLN A 510 17.19 25.60 -2.47
CA GLN A 510 16.65 26.46 -1.40
C GLN A 510 15.59 27.46 -1.92
N LYS A 511 15.90 28.20 -2.99
CA LYS A 511 14.95 29.16 -3.59
C LYS A 511 13.70 28.46 -4.14
N LYS A 512 13.85 27.26 -4.71
CA LYS A 512 12.77 26.46 -5.27
C LYS A 512 11.83 25.97 -4.16
N THR A 513 12.37 25.50 -3.04
CA THR A 513 11.61 25.16 -1.82
C THR A 513 10.70 26.31 -1.40
N GLU A 514 11.27 27.52 -1.24
CA GLU A 514 10.51 28.70 -0.84
C GLU A 514 9.39 29.04 -1.83
N THR A 515 9.65 28.92 -3.13
CA THR A 515 8.68 29.19 -4.19
C THR A 515 7.53 28.19 -4.16
N LEU A 516 7.83 26.89 -4.07
CA LEU A 516 6.82 25.82 -4.02
C LEU A 516 5.94 25.94 -2.77
N LEU A 517 6.53 26.14 -1.58
CA LEU A 517 5.77 26.33 -0.35
C LEU A 517 4.89 27.61 -0.39
N LYS A 518 5.31 28.67 -1.09
CA LYS A 518 4.48 29.86 -1.34
C LYS A 518 3.35 29.58 -2.33
N GLN A 519 3.58 28.81 -3.39
CA GLN A 519 2.55 28.40 -4.35
C GLN A 519 1.49 27.50 -3.71
N MET A 520 1.91 26.51 -2.91
CA MET A 520 1.00 25.66 -2.13
C MET A 520 0.12 26.48 -1.17
N LYS A 521 0.70 27.45 -0.45
CA LYS A 521 -0.06 28.39 0.42
C LYS A 521 -1.12 29.19 -0.36
N SER A 522 -0.80 29.65 -1.57
CA SER A 522 -1.75 30.38 -2.42
C SER A 522 -2.90 29.50 -2.89
N ASN A 523 -2.61 28.26 -3.29
CA ASN A 523 -3.65 27.32 -3.75
C ASN A 523 -4.60 26.90 -2.62
N HIS A 524 -4.11 26.80 -1.38
CA HIS A 524 -4.96 26.52 -0.20
C HIS A 524 -5.79 27.72 0.28
N ALA A 525 -5.43 28.95 -0.11
CA ALA A 525 -6.09 30.16 0.37
C ALA A 525 -7.54 30.36 -0.14
N ASP A 526 -7.92 29.65 -1.21
CA ASP A 526 -9.31 29.61 -1.72
C ASP A 526 -10.22 28.65 -0.93
N GLY A 527 -9.66 27.84 -0.01
CA GLY A 527 -10.37 26.73 0.64
C GLY A 527 -10.83 26.95 2.07
N THR A 528 -9.96 27.39 3.00
CA THR A 528 -10.31 27.48 4.45
C THR A 528 -9.42 28.44 5.26
N LYS A 529 -9.83 28.70 6.52
CA LYS A 529 -9.27 29.76 7.40
C LYS A 529 -7.82 29.51 7.83
N LYS A 530 -7.04 30.60 7.87
CA LYS A 530 -5.63 30.64 8.30
C LYS A 530 -5.41 30.20 9.75
N SER A 531 -4.55 29.21 9.95
CA SER A 531 -3.79 29.05 11.21
C SER A 531 -2.50 29.87 11.16
N LYS A 532 -1.96 30.27 12.32
CA LYS A 532 -0.64 30.90 12.45
C LYS A 532 0.39 29.84 12.81
N VAL A 533 1.46 29.73 12.02
CA VAL A 533 2.62 28.86 12.32
C VAL A 533 3.88 29.72 12.44
N LEU A 534 4.78 29.30 13.33
CA LEU A 534 6.07 29.93 13.63
C LEU A 534 7.14 29.48 12.63
N ASP A 535 8.22 30.25 12.49
CA ASP A 535 9.22 30.06 11.44
C ASP A 535 9.97 28.71 11.53
N PRO A 536 10.17 27.99 10.41
CA PRO A 536 10.90 26.72 10.40
C PRO A 536 12.41 26.94 10.61
N ILE A 537 13.02 26.08 11.42
CA ILE A 537 14.48 26.01 11.57
C ILE A 537 15.05 25.09 10.48
N PHE A 538 16.02 25.60 9.72
CA PHE A 538 16.73 24.86 8.67
C PHE A 538 18.02 24.23 9.21
N LEU A 539 18.23 22.94 8.95
CA LEU A 539 19.49 22.21 9.19
C LEU A 539 19.76 21.28 7.98
N TYR A 540 21.03 21.04 7.61
CA TYR A 540 21.41 20.42 6.33
C TYR A 540 22.51 19.33 6.49
N VAL A 541 22.35 18.15 5.87
CA VAL A 541 23.34 17.12 5.38
C VAL A 541 22.62 16.33 4.24
N LEU A 542 23.10 15.24 3.58
CA LEU A 542 22.23 14.23 2.91
C LEU A 542 22.99 12.98 2.46
N VAL A 543 22.17 11.93 2.36
CA VAL A 543 22.27 10.68 1.61
C VAL A 543 22.80 10.80 0.15
N PRO A 544 23.95 10.20 -0.21
CA PRO A 544 24.22 9.79 -1.58
C PRO A 544 23.37 8.55 -1.96
N ASP A 545 23.25 8.27 -3.26
CA ASP A 545 22.58 7.13 -3.91
C ASP A 545 21.86 6.10 -2.99
N LEU A 546 20.54 5.95 -3.16
CA LEU A 546 19.84 4.78 -2.64
C LEU A 546 20.49 3.48 -3.20
N PRO A 547 20.78 2.46 -2.37
CA PRO A 547 21.18 1.17 -2.92
C PRO A 547 20.07 0.63 -3.81
N LYS A 548 20.46 0.34 -5.06
CA LYS A 548 19.60 -0.30 -6.06
C LYS A 548 19.30 -1.71 -5.55
N ARG A 549 18.01 -2.06 -5.56
CA ARG A 549 17.45 -3.34 -5.06
C ARG A 549 18.18 -4.56 -5.61
#